data_AF-A0A927U4F7-F1
#
_entry.id   AF-A0A927U4F7-F1
#
_cell.length_a   1.000
_cell.length_b   1.000
_cell.length_c   1.000
_cell.angle_alpha   90.00
_cell.angle_beta   90.00
_cell.angle_gamma   90.00
#
_symmetry.space_group_name_H-M   'P 1'
#
loop_
_entity.id
_entity.type
_entity.pdbx_description
1 polymer ?
#
loop_
_entity_poly.entity_id
_entity_poly.type
_entity_poly.pdbx_seq_one_letter_code
_entity_poly.pdbx_strand_id
1 'polypeptide(L)'
;MKKKLGLLLALAMGVMIAVTGCGKEKLDMNDYIKCDYSEDGTIISTTVLEDGFYLMLGAITNDPQLQYNEEVQVVATDIFAEVCDGTYDKSVGLSNGDEIEYHWEISEDNIKKFESLTGVKIKQSGSKKITVWLD
;
A
#
# COMPACT_ATOMS: atom_id res chain seq x y z
N MET A 1 -18.89 17.18 26.22
CA MET A 1 -17.46 16.88 26.43
C MET A 1 -16.79 16.84 25.07
N LYS A 2 -16.09 17.90 24.69
CA LYS A 2 -15.31 17.99 23.44
C LYS A 2 -13.84 17.87 23.82
N LYS A 3 -13.12 16.95 23.18
CA LYS A 3 -11.65 16.88 22.96
C LYS A 3 -11.18 15.42 22.94
N LYS A 4 -11.04 14.83 21.75
CA LYS A 4 -9.94 13.90 21.34
C LYS A 4 -9.84 13.77 19.80
N LEU A 5 -10.25 14.79 19.04
CA LEU A 5 -10.19 14.79 17.56
C LEU A 5 -8.90 15.44 17.04
N GLY A 6 -7.77 15.24 17.74
CA GLY A 6 -6.59 16.09 17.60
C GLY A 6 -5.28 15.41 17.26
N LEU A 7 -5.26 14.10 16.92
CA LEU A 7 -4.01 13.37 16.72
C LEU A 7 -4.01 12.41 15.52
N LEU A 8 -4.81 12.70 14.49
CA LEU A 8 -4.79 11.94 13.22
C LEU A 8 -4.46 12.82 12.00
N LEU A 9 -4.23 14.13 12.19
CA LEU A 9 -4.03 15.10 11.10
C LEU A 9 -2.57 15.56 10.93
N ALA A 10 -1.61 14.92 11.59
CA ALA A 10 -0.20 15.34 11.57
C ALA A 10 0.75 14.42 10.78
N LEU A 11 0.27 13.33 10.19
CA LEU A 11 1.08 12.47 9.30
C LEU A 11 1.02 12.87 7.82
N ALA A 12 0.23 13.89 7.48
CA ALA A 12 0.14 14.44 6.12
C ALA A 12 1.34 15.32 5.70
N MET A 13 2.46 15.30 6.44
CA MET A 13 3.65 16.08 6.12
C MET A 13 4.82 15.16 5.78
N GLY A 14 4.97 14.88 4.48
CA GLY A 14 6.26 14.52 3.92
C GLY A 14 6.42 13.07 3.50
N VAL A 15 5.56 12.58 2.59
CA VAL A 15 6.10 11.67 1.57
C VAL A 15 6.87 12.56 0.60
N MET A 16 8.12 12.87 0.97
CA MET A 16 9.11 13.33 0.01
C MET A 16 9.28 12.19 -0.98
N ILE A 17 8.58 12.27 -2.10
CA ILE A 17 9.05 11.68 -3.35
C ILE A 17 10.38 12.40 -3.57
N ALA A 18 11.49 11.73 -3.21
CA ALA A 18 12.81 12.29 -3.36
C ALA A 18 13.09 12.22 -4.86
N VAL A 19 12.68 13.26 -5.58
CA VAL A 19 12.98 13.41 -7.00
C VAL A 19 14.49 13.63 -7.13
N THR A 20 15.25 12.55 -7.01
CA THR A 20 16.69 12.55 -7.28
C THR A 20 16.82 12.70 -8.78
N GLY A 21 17.40 13.82 -9.19
CA GLY A 21 17.69 14.09 -10.60
C GLY A 21 18.42 12.88 -11.19
N CYS A 22 17.79 12.24 -12.18
CA CYS A 22 18.23 11.10 -13.02
C CYS A 22 17.60 9.70 -12.83
N GLY A 23 16.61 9.45 -11.96
CA GLY A 23 16.02 8.09 -11.91
C GLY A 23 14.60 8.05 -11.34
N LYS A 24 13.64 7.53 -12.10
CA LYS A 24 12.24 7.36 -11.68
C LYS A 24 12.18 6.49 -10.41
N GLU A 25 11.61 7.00 -9.32
CA GLU A 25 11.42 6.24 -8.07
C GLU A 25 10.47 5.05 -8.32
N LYS A 26 10.78 3.92 -7.68
CA LYS A 26 9.99 2.68 -7.74
C LYS A 26 9.10 2.66 -6.50
N LEU A 27 7.78 2.69 -6.69
CA LEU A 27 6.84 2.60 -5.57
C LEU A 27 6.98 1.21 -4.91
N ASP A 28 7.20 1.19 -3.59
CA ASP A 28 7.20 -0.03 -2.78
C ASP A 28 5.95 -0.06 -1.89
N MET A 29 5.11 -1.09 -2.08
CA MET A 29 3.81 -1.20 -1.42
C MET A 29 3.92 -1.60 0.06
N ASN A 30 5.08 -2.08 0.49
CA ASN A 30 5.34 -2.47 1.87
C ASN A 30 5.02 -1.35 2.87
N ASP A 31 5.26 -0.09 2.50
CA ASP A 31 5.05 1.05 3.41
C ASP A 31 3.57 1.30 3.71
N TYR A 32 2.65 0.71 2.93
CA TYR A 32 1.22 0.99 2.99
C TYR A 32 0.37 -0.21 3.43
N ILE A 33 0.98 -1.37 3.66
CA ILE A 33 0.27 -2.58 4.12
C ILE A 33 0.01 -2.54 5.63
N LYS A 34 -1.23 -2.80 6.03
CA LYS A 34 -1.69 -3.03 7.40
C LYS A 34 -2.40 -4.38 7.51
N CYS A 35 -2.23 -5.06 8.65
CA CYS A 35 -2.94 -6.29 8.97
C CYS A 35 -3.77 -6.09 10.22
N ASP A 36 -4.98 -6.65 10.22
CA ASP A 36 -5.86 -6.69 11.39
C ASP A 36 -5.95 -8.12 11.93
N TYR A 37 -6.09 -8.22 13.25
CA TYR A 37 -6.06 -9.48 14.00
C TYR A 37 -7.32 -9.65 14.83
N SER A 38 -7.73 -10.90 15.05
CA SER A 38 -8.68 -11.27 16.10
C SER A 38 -7.96 -11.47 17.43
N GLU A 39 -8.71 -11.38 18.53
CA GLU A 39 -8.20 -11.67 19.89
C GLU A 39 -7.60 -13.09 20.02
N ASP A 40 -8.04 -14.05 19.18
CA ASP A 40 -7.53 -15.43 19.18
C ASP A 40 -6.25 -15.65 18.35
N GLY A 41 -5.66 -14.57 17.82
CA GLY A 41 -4.42 -14.65 17.06
C GLY A 41 -4.60 -15.15 15.63
N THR A 42 -5.73 -14.81 15.00
CA THR A 42 -5.99 -15.07 13.57
C THR A 42 -5.93 -13.77 12.78
N ILE A 43 -5.31 -13.79 11.60
CA ILE A 43 -5.34 -12.65 10.69
C ILE A 43 -6.73 -12.56 10.06
N ILE A 44 -7.38 -11.40 10.22
CA ILE A 44 -8.73 -11.15 9.69
C ILE A 44 -8.66 -10.54 8.29
N SER A 45 -7.76 -9.59 8.09
CA SER A 45 -7.65 -8.86 6.83
C SER A 45 -6.27 -8.24 6.62
N THR A 46 -5.87 -8.17 5.35
CA THR A 46 -4.86 -7.23 4.85
C THR A 46 -5.57 -6.02 4.28
N THR A 47 -5.09 -4.83 4.58
CA THR A 47 -5.51 -3.60 3.88
C THR A 47 -4.29 -2.85 3.39
N VAL A 48 -4.42 -2.24 2.22
CA VAL A 48 -3.51 -1.18 1.82
C VAL A 48 -4.16 0.14 2.17
N LEU A 49 -3.43 0.97 2.92
CA LEU A 49 -3.93 2.26 3.42
C LEU A 49 -4.30 3.18 2.25
N GLU A 50 -5.38 3.94 2.42
CA GLU A 50 -5.91 4.89 1.42
C GLU A 50 -4.85 5.93 0.99
N ASP A 51 -3.94 6.30 1.90
CA ASP A 51 -2.81 7.16 1.58
C ASP A 51 -1.87 6.54 0.53
N GLY A 52 -1.70 5.21 0.52
CA GLY A 52 -0.98 4.49 -0.53
C GLY A 52 -1.64 4.65 -1.90
N PHE A 53 -2.97 4.65 -1.94
CA PHE A 53 -3.78 4.92 -3.15
C PHE A 53 -3.58 6.34 -3.66
N TYR A 54 -3.73 7.34 -2.78
CA TYR A 54 -3.52 8.73 -3.18
C TYR A 54 -2.07 9.10 -3.43
N LEU A 55 -1.08 8.33 -2.95
CA LEU A 55 0.34 8.52 -3.26
C LEU A 55 0.73 7.84 -4.58
N MET A 56 0.16 6.68 -4.90
CA MET A 56 0.35 6.09 -6.23
C MET A 56 -0.30 6.96 -7.30
N LEU A 57 -1.49 7.53 -7.02
CA LEU A 57 -2.07 8.60 -7.85
C LEU A 57 -1.30 9.92 -7.72
N GLY A 58 -0.73 10.20 -6.55
CA GLY A 58 0.04 11.40 -6.20
C GLY A 58 1.33 11.52 -7.00
N ALA A 59 2.06 10.42 -7.17
CA ALA A 59 3.22 10.30 -8.04
C ALA A 59 2.87 10.61 -9.52
N ILE A 60 1.58 10.46 -9.89
CA ILE A 60 1.02 10.82 -11.21
C ILE A 60 0.58 12.30 -11.23
N THR A 61 0.13 12.86 -10.11
CA THR A 61 -0.57 14.17 -10.01
C THR A 61 0.24 15.43 -10.29
N ASN A 62 1.49 15.34 -10.76
CA ASN A 62 2.09 16.48 -11.46
C ASN A 62 1.43 16.73 -12.83
N ASP A 63 0.56 15.82 -13.30
CA ASP A 63 -0.28 16.00 -14.49
C ASP A 63 -1.79 16.09 -14.13
N PRO A 64 -2.40 17.29 -14.24
CA PRO A 64 -3.83 17.50 -14.01
C PRO A 64 -4.75 16.67 -14.93
N GLN A 65 -4.26 16.20 -16.08
CA GLN A 65 -5.07 15.38 -17.00
C GLN A 65 -5.27 13.94 -16.50
N LEU A 66 -4.36 13.45 -15.65
CA LEU A 66 -4.39 12.08 -15.14
C LEU A 66 -5.16 11.96 -13.81
N GLN A 67 -5.34 13.07 -13.08
CA GLN A 67 -6.01 13.11 -11.78
C GLN A 67 -7.44 12.51 -11.78
N TYR A 68 -8.13 12.59 -12.92
CA TYR A 68 -9.49 12.09 -13.09
C TYR A 68 -9.62 11.05 -14.20
N ASN A 69 -8.51 10.46 -14.64
CA ASN A 69 -8.55 9.40 -15.63
C ASN A 69 -9.11 8.13 -14.99
N GLU A 70 -10.34 7.77 -15.36
CA GLU A 70 -11.06 6.59 -14.83
C GLU A 70 -10.27 5.30 -15.06
N GLU A 71 -9.59 5.16 -16.21
CA GLU A 71 -8.80 3.96 -16.51
C GLU A 71 -7.61 3.81 -15.56
N VAL A 72 -6.93 4.91 -15.23
CA VAL A 72 -5.84 4.92 -14.25
C VAL A 72 -6.34 4.52 -12.87
N GLN A 73 -7.53 5.01 -12.48
CA GLN A 73 -8.12 4.68 -11.17
C GLN A 73 -8.53 3.22 -11.05
N VAL A 74 -9.10 2.64 -12.13
CA VAL A 74 -9.44 1.21 -12.17
C VAL A 74 -8.17 0.36 -12.03
N VAL A 75 -7.14 0.64 -12.83
CA VAL A 75 -5.88 -0.14 -12.78
C VAL A 75 -5.17 0.01 -11.43
N ALA A 76 -5.16 1.21 -10.86
CA ALA A 76 -4.63 1.42 -9.51
C ALA A 76 -5.38 0.56 -8.49
N THR A 77 -6.71 0.52 -8.56
CA THR A 77 -7.56 -0.29 -7.68
C THR A 77 -7.27 -1.79 -7.83
N ASP A 78 -7.12 -2.28 -9.06
CA ASP A 78 -6.77 -3.68 -9.33
C ASP A 78 -5.41 -4.05 -8.73
N ILE A 79 -4.42 -3.16 -8.86
CA ILE A 79 -3.10 -3.34 -8.23
C ILE A 79 -3.22 -3.44 -6.70
N PHE A 80 -4.05 -2.62 -6.07
CA PHE A 80 -4.27 -2.72 -4.62
C PHE A 80 -4.94 -4.03 -4.21
N ALA A 81 -5.93 -4.48 -4.98
CA ALA A 81 -6.58 -5.75 -4.73
C ALA A 81 -5.56 -6.90 -4.79
N GLU A 82 -4.71 -6.93 -5.81
CA GLU A 82 -3.64 -7.93 -5.94
C GLU A 82 -2.64 -7.88 -4.78
N VAL A 83 -2.27 -6.67 -4.32
CA VAL A 83 -1.42 -6.53 -3.14
C VAL A 83 -2.10 -7.05 -1.89
N CYS A 84 -3.40 -6.84 -1.70
CA CYS A 84 -4.18 -7.32 -0.55
C CYS A 84 -4.41 -8.85 -0.58
N ASP A 85 -4.46 -9.45 -1.76
CA ASP A 85 -4.63 -10.89 -2.00
C ASP A 85 -3.32 -11.68 -1.78
N GLY A 86 -2.28 -11.04 -1.27
CA GLY A 86 -1.04 -11.68 -0.85
C GLY A 86 -1.22 -12.76 0.21
N THR A 87 -0.11 -13.43 0.53
CA THR A 87 -0.07 -14.61 1.40
C THR A 87 0.82 -14.39 2.61
N TYR A 88 0.50 -15.08 3.70
CA TYR A 88 1.27 -15.05 4.94
C TYR A 88 2.01 -16.37 5.13
N ASP A 89 3.20 -16.33 5.72
CA ASP A 89 3.89 -17.53 6.21
C ASP A 89 3.16 -18.20 7.39
N LYS A 90 2.48 -17.39 8.22
CA LYS A 90 1.63 -17.83 9.34
C LYS A 90 0.43 -16.89 9.51
N SER A 91 -0.78 -17.46 9.64
CA SER A 91 -2.03 -16.69 9.74
C SER A 91 -2.91 -17.02 10.95
N VAL A 92 -2.55 -18.04 11.73
CA VAL A 92 -3.31 -18.51 12.91
C VAL A 92 -2.38 -18.85 14.07
N GLY A 93 -2.91 -18.84 15.29
CA GLY A 93 -2.14 -19.15 16.50
C GLY A 93 -1.01 -18.14 16.74
N LEU A 94 -1.27 -16.88 16.43
CA LEU A 94 -0.35 -15.77 16.62
C LEU A 94 -0.39 -15.29 18.08
N SER A 95 0.71 -14.70 18.54
CA SER A 95 0.83 -14.09 19.86
C SER A 95 1.51 -12.73 19.78
N ASN A 96 1.31 -11.89 20.79
CA ASN A 96 1.95 -10.57 20.87
C ASN A 96 3.46 -10.69 20.77
N GLY A 97 4.04 -9.99 19.78
CA GLY A 97 5.47 -10.01 19.48
C GLY A 97 5.90 -11.05 18.44
N ASP A 98 5.02 -11.92 17.94
CA ASP A 98 5.32 -12.78 16.80
C ASP A 98 5.69 -11.92 15.57
N GLU A 99 6.68 -12.36 14.79
CA GLU A 99 6.95 -11.83 13.45
C GLU A 99 6.28 -12.74 12.41
N ILE A 100 5.50 -12.14 11.52
CA ILE A 100 4.98 -12.80 10.31
C ILE A 100 5.58 -12.13 9.08
N GLU A 101 5.71 -12.89 8.00
CA GLU A 101 6.08 -12.37 6.68
C GLU A 101 4.89 -12.42 5.73
N TYR A 102 4.50 -11.23 5.25
CA TYR A 102 3.47 -11.07 4.23
C TYR A 102 4.11 -10.91 2.86
N HIS A 103 3.69 -11.73 1.90
CA HIS A 103 4.18 -11.74 0.53
C HIS A 103 3.08 -11.32 -0.44
N TRP A 104 3.39 -10.43 -1.37
CA TRP A 104 2.45 -9.95 -2.37
C TRP A 104 3.08 -9.95 -3.76
N GLU A 105 2.23 -10.06 -4.77
CA GLU A 105 2.60 -9.99 -6.18
C GLU A 105 1.48 -9.31 -6.98
N ILE A 106 1.88 -8.47 -7.92
CA ILE A 106 1.02 -7.73 -8.84
C ILE A 106 1.16 -8.41 -10.21
N SER A 107 0.06 -8.56 -10.95
CA SER A 107 0.11 -9.16 -12.27
C SER A 107 0.93 -8.29 -13.24
N GLU A 108 1.69 -8.97 -14.11
CA GLU A 108 2.53 -8.30 -15.10
C GLU A 108 1.70 -7.42 -16.05
N ASP A 109 0.45 -7.80 -16.30
CA ASP A 109 -0.50 -7.05 -17.13
C ASP A 109 -0.92 -5.73 -16.48
N ASN A 110 -1.25 -5.73 -15.18
CA ASN A 110 -1.58 -4.51 -14.45
C ASN A 110 -0.38 -3.56 -14.37
N ILE A 111 0.83 -4.08 -14.16
CA ILE A 111 2.07 -3.28 -14.17
C ILE A 111 2.27 -2.62 -15.53
N LYS A 112 2.21 -3.40 -16.62
CA LYS A 112 2.40 -2.87 -17.98
C LYS A 112 1.33 -1.83 -18.31
N LYS A 113 0.07 -2.08 -17.93
CA LYS A 113 -1.04 -1.15 -18.18
C LYS A 113 -0.85 0.15 -17.40
N PHE A 114 -0.53 0.07 -16.11
CA PHE A 114 -0.26 1.24 -15.30
C PHE A 114 0.95 2.03 -15.81
N GLU A 115 2.05 1.35 -16.14
CA GLU A 115 3.25 1.95 -16.74
C GLU A 115 2.94 2.63 -18.07
N SER A 116 2.10 2.03 -18.92
CA SER A 116 1.70 2.62 -20.20
C SER A 116 0.85 3.87 -20.04
N LEU A 117 -0.02 3.92 -19.03
CA LEU A 117 -0.93 5.05 -18.79
C LEU A 117 -0.23 6.22 -18.10
N THR A 118 0.76 5.93 -17.26
CA THR A 118 1.32 6.93 -16.31
C THR A 118 2.81 7.18 -16.51
N GLY A 119 3.55 6.26 -17.14
CA GLY A 119 5.01 6.28 -17.24
C GLY A 119 5.74 5.93 -15.93
N VAL A 120 5.02 5.56 -14.87
CA VAL A 120 5.51 5.22 -13.53
C VAL A 120 5.74 3.71 -13.41
N LYS A 121 6.91 3.32 -12.91
CA LYS A 121 7.27 1.90 -12.70
C LYS A 121 6.92 1.43 -11.30
N ILE A 122 6.36 0.23 -11.21
CA ILE A 122 5.97 -0.39 -9.94
C ILE A 122 6.81 -1.65 -9.69
N LYS A 123 7.09 -1.94 -8.41
CA LYS A 123 7.68 -3.22 -8.01
C LYS A 123 6.65 -4.33 -8.15
N GLN A 124 6.95 -5.36 -8.93
CA GLN A 124 6.01 -6.46 -9.17
C GLN A 124 5.67 -7.25 -7.91
N SER A 125 6.64 -7.51 -7.04
CA SER A 125 6.44 -8.32 -5.85
C SER A 125 7.28 -7.83 -4.69
N GLY A 126 6.86 -8.18 -3.48
CA GLY A 126 7.57 -7.82 -2.26
C GLY A 126 7.17 -8.67 -1.08
N SER A 127 7.92 -8.52 0.00
CA SER A 127 7.54 -9.05 1.29
C SER A 127 7.73 -8.03 2.40
N LYS A 128 6.87 -8.08 3.40
CA LYS A 128 6.87 -7.22 4.58
C LYS A 128 6.86 -8.05 5.83
N LYS A 129 7.81 -7.79 6.73
CA LYS A 129 7.75 -8.28 8.11
C LYS A 129 6.78 -7.45 8.94
N ILE A 130 5.93 -8.11 9.70
CA ILE A 130 4.92 -7.48 10.55
C ILE A 130 5.00 -8.09 11.93
N THR A 131 5.09 -7.22 12.95
CA THR A 131 5.03 -7.64 14.36
C THR A 131 3.58 -7.64 14.82
N VAL A 132 3.13 -8.76 15.37
CA VAL A 132 1.74 -8.96 15.81
C VAL A 132 1.50 -8.27 17.16
N TRP A 133 0.39 -7.54 17.23
CA TRP A 133 -0.14 -6.96 18.47
C TRP A 133 -1.67 -7.16 18.47
N LEU A 134 -2.12 -8.12 19.26
CA LEU A 134 -3.51 -8.43 19.57
C LEU A 134 -4.01 -7.44 20.63
N ASP A 135 -5.19 -6.86 20.39
CA ASP A 135 -5.87 -5.92 21.30
C ASP A 135 -6.47 -6.60 22.54
#